data_AF-A0A3M6VRM1-F1
#
_entry.id   AF-A0A3M6VRM1-F1
#
_cell.length_a   1.000
_cell.length_b   1.000
_cell.length_c   1.000
_cell.angle_alpha   90.00
_cell.angle_beta   90.00
_cell.angle_gamma   90.00
#
_symmetry.space_group_name_H-M   'P 1'
#
loop_
_entity.id
_entity.type
_entity.pdbx_description
1 polymer ?
#
loop_
_entity_poly.entity_id
_entity_poly.type
_entity_poly.pdbx_seq_one_letter_code
_entity_poly.pdbx_strand_id
1 'polypeptide(L)'
;MEIRSDGFKLCVSFRRSHRTSTQGIGTWFYAFSALGYLSVMTNCAIFGLHSGFLHGLFPKMSFAGLLVAVALMEHAMVAVKVCVEMFVPDTPATVVEANRIKRAWLRKKASLQVELSSRQVLQSRVSLDGTSQENSVPALQEAVAAADVNDWLSHEKERRLKLERELKSLNELYMGWIREEQMKRKKTEHKLATLMEKVKDPLDAMNSPKKS
;
A
#
# COMPACT_ATOMS: atom_id res chain seq x y z
N MET A 1 11.75 19.92 23.46
CA MET A 1 12.49 21.12 23.04
C MET A 1 13.17 20.90 21.69
N GLU A 2 13.94 19.81 21.53
CA GLU A 2 14.68 19.47 20.30
C GLU A 2 13.91 19.64 18.98
N ILE A 3 12.69 19.12 18.86
CA ILE A 3 11.93 19.25 17.60
C ILE A 3 11.63 20.70 17.20
N ARG A 4 11.41 21.58 18.19
CA ARG A 4 11.12 23.00 17.93
C ARG A 4 12.39 23.79 17.66
N SER A 5 13.49 23.47 18.36
CA SER A 5 14.79 24.09 18.11
C SER A 5 15.36 23.70 16.75
N ASP A 6 15.27 22.43 16.35
CA ASP A 6 15.70 21.97 15.01
C ASP A 6 14.86 22.61 13.90
N GLY A 7 13.54 22.68 14.09
CA GLY A 7 12.65 23.39 13.18
C GLY A 7 13.01 24.87 13.04
N PHE A 8 13.26 25.56 14.17
CA PHE A 8 13.69 26.96 14.15
C PHE A 8 15.03 27.14 13.42
N LYS A 9 16.01 26.27 13.69
CA LYS A 9 17.34 26.32 13.08
C LYS A 9 17.28 26.11 11.57
N LEU A 10 16.45 25.19 11.08
CA LEU A 10 16.23 24.96 9.64
C LEU A 10 15.51 26.12 8.95
N CYS A 11 14.58 26.79 9.63
CA CYS A 11 13.79 27.88 9.06
C CYS A 11 14.50 29.24 9.09
N VAL A 12 15.32 29.51 10.11
CA VAL A 12 15.87 30.86 10.38
C VAL A 12 17.38 30.93 10.20
N SER A 13 18.13 29.87 10.52
CA SER A 13 19.60 29.91 10.52
C SER A 13 20.25 29.36 9.24
N PHE A 14 19.57 28.51 8.47
CA PHE A 14 20.16 27.86 7.29
C PHE A 14 19.47 28.26 5.98
N ARG A 15 20.25 28.33 4.89
CA ARG A 15 19.70 28.42 3.53
C ARG A 15 19.04 27.09 3.15
N ARG A 16 18.02 27.14 2.27
CA ARG A 16 17.28 25.95 1.81
C ARG A 16 18.25 24.92 1.22
N SER A 17 18.31 23.74 1.84
CA SER A 17 19.11 22.62 1.36
C SER A 17 18.53 22.01 0.08
N HIS A 18 19.40 21.43 -0.75
CA HIS A 18 18.97 20.68 -1.92
C HIS A 18 18.31 19.38 -1.46
N ARG A 19 17.12 19.06 -2.00
CA ARG A 19 16.42 17.82 -1.67
C ARG A 19 17.10 16.66 -2.39
N THR A 20 17.89 15.89 -1.67
CA THR A 20 18.36 14.57 -2.15
C THR A 20 17.31 13.52 -1.82
N SER A 21 16.94 12.68 -2.80
CA SER A 21 16.05 11.54 -2.55
C SER A 21 16.85 10.45 -1.85
N THR A 22 16.75 10.37 -0.52
CA THR A 22 17.34 9.28 0.27
C THR A 22 16.26 8.26 0.64
N GLN A 23 16.63 6.98 0.58
CA GLN A 23 15.77 5.89 1.02
C GLN A 23 16.18 5.51 2.44
N GLY A 24 15.44 6.01 3.43
CA GLY A 24 15.71 5.77 4.85
C GLY A 24 16.78 6.68 5.47
N ILE A 25 17.17 6.36 6.71
CA ILE A 25 18.14 7.15 7.52
C ILE A 25 19.62 6.81 7.19
N GLY A 26 19.86 5.73 6.43
CA GLY A 26 21.18 5.32 5.97
C GLY A 26 22.01 4.61 7.05
N THR A 27 23.32 4.90 7.08
CA THR A 27 24.31 4.26 7.98
C THR A 27 24.01 4.42 9.46
N TRP A 28 23.28 5.46 9.84
CA TRP A 28 22.81 5.66 11.22
C TRP A 28 21.96 4.49 11.72
N PHE A 29 21.18 3.85 10.85
CA PHE A 29 20.43 2.65 11.21
C PHE A 29 21.37 1.55 11.70
N TYR A 30 22.43 1.27 10.92
CA TYR A 30 23.44 0.28 11.30
C TYR A 30 24.18 0.66 12.58
N ALA A 31 24.49 1.96 12.76
CA ALA A 31 25.10 2.45 13.99
C ALA A 31 24.21 2.21 15.22
N PHE A 32 22.91 2.51 15.13
CA PHE A 32 21.97 2.23 16.22
C PHE A 32 21.80 0.73 16.46
N SER A 33 21.78 -0.09 15.41
CA SER A 33 21.75 -1.55 15.55
C SER A 33 22.98 -2.07 16.29
N ALA A 34 24.17 -1.57 15.94
CA ALA A 34 25.44 -1.90 16.60
C ALA A 34 25.46 -1.46 18.06
N LEU A 35 25.00 -0.24 18.35
CA LEU A 35 24.85 0.26 19.73
C LEU A 35 23.88 -0.61 20.54
N GLY A 36 22.80 -1.11 19.93
CA GLY A 36 21.89 -2.05 20.57
C GLY A 36 22.57 -3.38 20.94
N TYR A 37 23.42 -3.92 20.06
CA TYR A 37 24.21 -5.11 20.38
C TYR A 37 25.23 -4.83 21.49
N LEU A 38 25.95 -3.71 21.39
CA LEU A 38 26.93 -3.30 22.40
C LEU A 38 26.28 -3.12 23.77
N SER A 39 25.08 -2.56 23.83
CA SER A 39 24.30 -2.42 25.07
C SER A 39 24.04 -3.77 25.73
N VAL A 40 23.66 -4.80 24.97
CA VAL A 40 23.48 -6.17 25.47
C VAL A 40 24.81 -6.71 26.03
N MET A 41 25.92 -6.56 25.28
CA MET A 41 27.24 -6.99 25.74
C MET A 41 27.64 -6.32 27.05
N THR A 42 27.50 -5.00 27.13
CA THR A 42 27.88 -4.22 28.32
C THR A 42 27.01 -4.57 29.52
N ASN A 43 25.71 -4.77 29.33
CA ASN A 43 24.80 -5.15 30.42
C ASN A 43 25.10 -6.57 30.93
N CYS A 44 25.42 -7.51 30.02
CA CYS A 44 25.82 -8.87 30.41
C CYS A 44 27.16 -8.87 31.15
N ALA A 45 28.14 -8.06 30.71
CA ALA A 45 29.42 -7.89 31.37
C ALA A 45 29.29 -7.27 32.77
N ILE A 46 28.47 -6.21 32.93
CA ILE A 46 28.20 -5.59 34.22
C ILE A 46 27.55 -6.59 35.18
N PHE A 47 26.55 -7.35 34.71
CA PHE A 47 25.91 -8.38 35.52
C PHE A 47 26.89 -9.49 35.92
N GLY A 48 27.70 -9.97 34.97
CA GLY A 48 28.67 -11.04 35.20
C GLY A 48 29.81 -10.66 36.15
N LEU A 49 30.36 -9.45 36.01
CA LEU A 49 31.55 -9.01 36.74
C LEU A 49 31.22 -8.28 38.04
N HIS A 50 30.13 -7.52 38.09
CA HIS A 50 29.86 -6.58 39.16
C HIS A 50 28.71 -7.01 40.09
N SER A 51 27.79 -7.86 39.61
CA SER A 51 26.58 -8.18 40.38
C SER A 51 26.86 -9.03 41.62
N GLY A 52 27.99 -9.76 41.72
CA GLY A 52 28.28 -10.71 42.82
C GLY A 52 27.25 -11.85 42.99
N PHE A 53 26.13 -11.80 42.26
CA PHE A 53 24.98 -12.68 42.33
C PHE A 53 25.34 -14.12 41.92
N LEU A 54 26.22 -14.25 40.93
CA LEU A 54 26.69 -15.55 40.44
C LEU A 54 27.66 -16.21 41.43
N HIS A 55 28.40 -15.44 42.23
CA HIS A 55 29.22 -15.97 43.33
C HIS A 55 28.33 -16.51 44.47
N GLY A 56 27.15 -15.92 44.69
CA GLY A 56 26.16 -16.41 45.66
C GLY A 56 25.39 -17.66 45.20
N LEU A 57 25.12 -17.79 43.90
CA LEU A 57 24.35 -18.92 43.34
C LEU A 57 25.23 -20.16 43.06
N PHE A 58 26.51 -19.98 42.74
CA PHE A 58 27.47 -21.07 42.51
C PHE A 58 28.81 -20.81 43.22
N PRO A 59 28.88 -20.99 44.54
CA PRO A 59 30.12 -20.80 45.32
C PRO A 59 31.25 -21.79 44.96
N LYS A 60 31.01 -22.76 44.09
CA LYS A 60 31.97 -23.78 43.64
C LYS A 60 32.34 -23.71 42.14
N MET A 61 31.75 -22.81 41.36
CA MET A 61 32.11 -22.69 39.94
C MET A 61 33.37 -21.83 39.75
N SER A 62 34.31 -22.34 38.96
CA SER A 62 35.48 -21.58 38.50
C SER A 62 35.04 -20.35 37.68
N PHE A 63 35.89 -19.31 37.65
CA PHE A 63 35.72 -18.10 36.83
C PHE A 63 35.38 -18.40 35.36
N ALA A 64 35.86 -19.52 34.83
CA ALA A 64 35.52 -20.00 33.49
C ALA A 64 34.02 -20.32 33.33
N GLY A 65 33.37 -20.94 34.33
CA GLY A 65 31.94 -21.28 34.28
C GLY A 65 31.05 -20.04 34.36
N LEU A 66 31.48 -19.02 35.09
CA LEU A 66 30.84 -17.70 35.13
C LEU A 66 30.84 -17.05 33.73
N LEU A 67 31.99 -17.06 33.05
CA LEU A 67 32.13 -16.52 31.71
C LEU A 67 31.20 -17.23 30.71
N VAL A 68 31.10 -18.56 30.81
CA VAL A 68 30.20 -19.37 29.97
C VAL A 68 28.73 -19.04 30.25
N ALA A 69 28.33 -18.87 31.50
CA ALA A 69 26.95 -18.50 31.85
C ALA A 69 26.56 -17.12 31.32
N VAL A 70 27.48 -16.15 31.39
CA VAL A 70 27.29 -14.81 30.82
C VAL A 70 27.18 -14.87 29.30
N ALA A 71 28.05 -15.64 28.63
CA ALA A 71 27.97 -15.83 27.18
C ALA A 71 26.67 -16.51 26.74
N LEU A 72 26.17 -17.49 27.50
CA LEU A 72 24.87 -18.12 27.22
C LEU A 72 23.70 -17.13 27.36
N MET A 73 23.71 -16.31 28.40
CA MET A 73 22.71 -15.25 28.61
C MET A 73 22.77 -14.19 27.51
N GLU A 74 23.98 -13.80 27.09
CA GLU A 74 24.23 -12.90 25.97
C GLU A 74 23.65 -13.46 24.66
N HIS A 75 23.99 -14.70 24.31
CA HIS A 75 23.44 -15.36 23.13
C HIS A 75 21.91 -15.48 23.18
N ALA A 76 21.32 -15.72 24.35
CA ALA A 76 19.88 -15.73 24.52
C ALA A 76 19.26 -14.34 24.25
N MET A 77 19.85 -13.26 24.76
CA MET A 77 19.38 -11.89 24.49
C MET A 77 19.54 -11.49 23.02
N VAL A 78 20.66 -11.87 22.39
CA VAL A 78 20.88 -11.67 20.95
C VAL A 78 19.83 -12.43 20.14
N ALA A 79 19.55 -13.69 20.49
CA ALA A 79 18.52 -14.48 19.85
C ALA A 79 17.13 -13.82 19.96
N VAL A 80 16.77 -13.31 21.15
CA VAL A 80 15.51 -12.57 21.34
C VAL A 80 15.45 -11.34 20.44
N LYS A 81 16.52 -10.54 20.36
CA LYS A 81 16.57 -9.38 19.46
C LYS A 81 16.35 -9.79 18.00
N VAL A 82 17.05 -10.82 17.53
CA VAL A 82 16.91 -11.32 16.15
C VAL A 82 15.50 -11.85 15.90
N CYS A 83 14.90 -12.54 16.87
CA CYS A 83 13.51 -12.96 16.80
C CYS A 83 12.57 -11.76 16.65
N VAL A 84 12.76 -10.69 17.43
CA VAL A 84 11.95 -9.47 17.30
C VAL A 84 12.12 -8.83 15.92
N GLU A 85 13.35 -8.75 15.41
CA GLU A 85 13.62 -8.25 14.05
C GLU A 85 12.95 -9.12 12.98
N MET A 86 12.85 -10.44 13.18
CA MET A 86 12.13 -11.34 12.27
C MET A 86 10.61 -11.20 12.36
N PHE A 87 10.07 -10.97 13.56
CA PHE A 87 8.63 -10.79 13.77
C PHE A 87 8.11 -9.48 13.22
N VAL A 88 8.95 -8.45 13.13
CA VAL A 88 8.57 -7.14 12.60
C VAL A 88 8.90 -7.10 11.11
N PRO A 89 7.91 -7.26 10.20
CA PRO A 89 8.17 -7.12 8.78
C PRO A 89 8.61 -5.68 8.47
N ASP A 90 9.77 -5.54 7.82
CA ASP A 90 10.41 -4.24 7.47
C ASP A 90 9.49 -3.30 6.67
N THR A 91 8.51 -3.85 5.95
CA THR A 91 7.55 -3.07 5.17
C THR A 91 6.13 -3.58 5.37
N PRO A 92 5.17 -2.73 5.78
CA PRO A 92 3.77 -3.15 5.90
C PRO A 92 3.20 -3.50 4.51
N ALA A 93 2.33 -4.51 4.47
CA ALA A 93 1.74 -5.03 3.22
C ALA A 93 1.04 -3.96 2.37
N THR A 94 0.44 -2.96 3.02
CA THR A 94 -0.22 -1.82 2.37
C THR A 94 0.72 -0.99 1.51
N VAL A 95 1.96 -0.80 1.96
CA VAL A 95 2.99 -0.02 1.24
C VAL A 95 3.54 -0.83 0.07
N VAL A 96 3.72 -2.15 0.25
CA VAL A 96 4.14 -3.05 -0.84
C VAL A 96 3.13 -3.06 -1.96
N GLU A 97 1.84 -3.18 -1.62
CA GLU A 97 0.72 -3.13 -2.57
C GLU A 97 0.69 -1.79 -3.32
N ALA A 98 0.70 -0.68 -2.59
CA ALA A 98 0.67 0.66 -3.18
C ALA A 98 1.86 0.89 -4.13
N ASN A 99 3.06 0.44 -3.75
CA ASN A 99 4.24 0.51 -4.60
C ASN A 99 4.11 -0.34 -5.86
N ARG A 100 3.54 -1.55 -5.75
CA ARG A 100 3.30 -2.44 -6.89
C ARG A 100 2.32 -1.81 -7.87
N ILE A 101 1.19 -1.29 -7.38
CA ILE A 101 0.19 -0.59 -8.19
C ILE A 101 0.81 0.63 -8.88
N LYS A 102 1.56 1.45 -8.14
CA LYS A 102 2.23 2.64 -8.69
C LYS A 102 3.21 2.27 -9.81
N ARG A 103 4.03 1.22 -9.61
CA ARG A 103 4.96 0.73 -10.65
C ARG A 103 4.22 0.21 -11.88
N ALA A 104 3.12 -0.52 -11.71
CA ALA A 104 2.31 -1.01 -12.81
C ALA A 104 1.67 0.14 -13.60
N TRP A 105 1.16 1.16 -12.92
CA TRP A 105 0.61 2.36 -13.55
C TRP A 105 1.66 3.13 -14.35
N LEU A 106 2.86 3.34 -13.79
CA LEU A 106 3.96 4.00 -14.49
C LEU A 106 4.37 3.27 -15.77
N ARG A 107 4.41 1.94 -15.75
CA ARG A 107 4.70 1.13 -16.95
C ARG A 107 3.64 1.31 -18.03
N LYS A 108 2.35 1.26 -17.67
CA LYS A 108 1.25 1.50 -18.60
C LYS A 108 1.28 2.90 -19.21
N LYS A 109 1.62 3.91 -18.40
CA LYS A 109 1.76 5.28 -18.87
C LYS A 109 2.92 5.42 -19.86
N ALA A 110 4.05 4.78 -19.57
CA ALA A 110 5.21 4.79 -20.47
C ALA A 110 4.91 4.08 -21.81
N SER A 111 4.24 2.92 -21.79
CA SER A 111 3.87 2.22 -23.03
C SER A 111 2.89 3.03 -23.88
N LEU A 112 1.89 3.66 -23.26
CA LEU A 112 0.94 4.51 -23.96
C LEU A 112 1.63 5.73 -24.58
N GLN A 113 2.57 6.35 -23.87
CA GLN A 113 3.32 7.48 -24.40
C GLN A 113 4.14 7.08 -25.64
N VAL A 114 4.77 5.90 -25.62
CA VAL A 114 5.51 5.37 -26.78
C VAL A 114 4.56 5.12 -27.96
N GLU A 115 3.38 4.54 -27.73
CA GLU A 115 2.38 4.32 -28.79
C GLU A 115 1.92 5.64 -29.42
N LEU A 116 1.63 6.66 -28.60
CA LEU A 116 1.21 7.98 -29.08
C LEU A 116 2.33 8.67 -29.87
N SER A 117 3.56 8.63 -29.37
CA SER A 117 4.72 9.17 -30.10
C SER A 117 4.96 8.44 -31.42
N SER A 118 4.78 7.12 -31.47
CA SER A 118 4.86 6.33 -32.72
C SER A 118 3.78 6.74 -33.72
N ARG A 119 2.54 6.93 -33.27
CA ARG A 119 1.43 7.38 -34.13
C ARG A 119 1.69 8.77 -34.72
N GLN A 120 2.23 9.67 -33.92
CA GLN A 120 2.54 11.03 -34.37
C GLN A 120 3.62 11.02 -35.46
N VAL A 121 4.67 10.20 -35.32
CA VAL A 121 5.72 10.03 -36.35
C VAL A 121 5.17 9.45 -37.65
N LEU A 122 4.31 8.43 -37.57
CA LEU A 122 3.66 7.85 -38.75
C LEU A 122 2.78 8.88 -39.47
N GLN A 123 1.98 9.65 -38.73
CA GLN A 123 1.15 10.70 -39.29
C GLN A 123 2.00 11.80 -39.97
N SER A 124 3.11 12.23 -39.35
CA SER A 124 4.03 13.19 -39.96
C SER A 124 4.71 12.64 -41.23
N ARG A 125 5.06 11.35 -41.29
CA ARG A 125 5.60 10.72 -42.51
C ARG A 125 4.59 10.70 -43.64
N VAL A 126 3.34 10.31 -43.37
CA VAL A 126 2.27 10.30 -44.37
C VAL A 126 1.99 11.70 -44.91
N SER A 127 2.04 12.74 -44.06
CA SER A 127 1.90 14.13 -44.52
C SER A 127 3.02 14.61 -45.43
N LEU A 128 4.24 14.06 -45.34
CA LEU A 128 5.38 14.44 -46.19
C LEU A 128 5.41 13.65 -47.51
N ASP A 129 4.98 12.39 -47.48
CA ASP A 129 4.93 11.51 -48.66
C ASP A 129 3.75 11.86 -49.60
N GLY A 130 2.69 12.48 -49.07
CA GLY A 130 1.57 13.01 -49.85
C GLY A 130 1.92 14.15 -50.82
N THR A 131 3.16 14.63 -50.83
CA THR A 131 3.64 15.66 -51.76
C THR A 131 4.47 15.11 -52.93
N SER A 132 4.73 13.81 -53.01
CA SER A 132 5.55 13.25 -54.09
C SER A 132 5.27 11.77 -54.36
N GLN A 133 4.18 11.44 -55.07
CA GLN A 133 4.17 10.37 -56.09
C GLN A 133 2.78 10.23 -56.73
N GLU A 134 2.66 10.76 -57.94
CA GLU A 134 1.63 10.43 -58.90
C GLU A 134 2.24 9.41 -59.87
N ASN A 135 1.98 8.10 -59.70
CA ASN A 135 1.78 7.17 -60.84
C ASN A 135 1.38 5.74 -60.43
N SER A 136 0.21 5.34 -60.96
CA SER A 136 -0.20 3.99 -61.40
C SER A 136 -0.12 2.80 -60.43
N VAL A 137 -1.20 2.55 -59.65
CA VAL A 137 -1.98 1.28 -59.53
C VAL A 137 -3.30 1.58 -58.77
N PRO A 138 -4.41 2.00 -59.41
CA PRO A 138 -5.60 2.45 -58.66
C PRO A 138 -6.45 1.29 -58.08
N ALA A 139 -6.73 0.24 -58.87
CA ALA A 139 -7.80 -0.71 -58.52
C ALA A 139 -7.42 -1.73 -57.43
N LEU A 140 -6.17 -2.21 -57.40
CA LEU A 140 -5.72 -3.14 -56.36
C LEU A 140 -5.48 -2.41 -55.02
N GLN A 141 -4.94 -1.19 -55.08
CA GLN A 141 -4.67 -0.35 -53.91
C GLN A 141 -5.96 0.08 -53.22
N GLU A 142 -6.99 0.45 -53.99
CA GLU A 142 -8.28 0.88 -53.46
C GLU A 142 -9.06 -0.30 -52.83
N ALA A 143 -8.97 -1.49 -53.42
CA ALA A 143 -9.55 -2.71 -52.83
C ALA A 143 -8.82 -3.12 -51.53
N VAL A 144 -7.49 -3.01 -51.49
CA VAL A 144 -6.70 -3.27 -50.27
C VAL A 144 -6.97 -2.21 -49.20
N ALA A 145 -7.09 -0.94 -49.57
CA ALA A 145 -7.47 0.14 -48.65
C ALA A 145 -8.90 -0.03 -48.13
N ALA A 146 -9.85 -0.45 -48.96
CA ALA A 146 -11.22 -0.74 -48.53
C ALA A 146 -11.28 -1.96 -47.60
N ALA A 147 -10.47 -2.99 -47.85
CA ALA A 147 -10.34 -4.15 -46.97
C ALA A 147 -9.74 -3.76 -45.60
N ASP A 148 -8.69 -2.95 -45.59
CA ASP A 148 -8.05 -2.42 -44.37
C ASP A 148 -9.01 -1.53 -43.56
N VAL A 149 -9.81 -0.68 -44.24
CA VAL A 149 -10.85 0.14 -43.62
C VAL A 149 -11.97 -0.73 -43.04
N ASN A 150 -12.38 -1.79 -43.73
CA ASN A 150 -13.42 -2.70 -43.25
C ASN A 150 -12.92 -3.54 -42.06
N ASP A 151 -11.66 -3.97 -42.08
CA ASP A 151 -11.00 -4.64 -40.97
C ASP A 151 -10.93 -3.73 -39.74
N TRP A 152 -10.48 -2.47 -39.92
CA TRP A 152 -10.52 -1.45 -38.87
C TRP A 152 -11.93 -1.19 -38.32
N LEU A 153 -12.93 -1.09 -39.20
CA LEU A 153 -14.34 -0.91 -38.80
C LEU A 153 -14.86 -2.10 -37.99
N SER A 154 -14.47 -3.32 -38.35
CA SER A 154 -14.86 -4.53 -37.64
C SER A 154 -14.27 -4.56 -36.23
N HIS A 155 -12.97 -4.23 -36.11
CA HIS A 155 -12.28 -4.11 -34.85
C HIS A 155 -12.86 -2.99 -33.98
N GLU A 156 -13.24 -1.86 -34.57
CA GLU A 156 -13.87 -0.75 -33.83
C GLU A 156 -15.27 -1.13 -33.32
N LYS A 157 -16.08 -1.83 -34.12
CA LYS A 157 -17.38 -2.36 -33.70
C LYS A 157 -17.22 -3.33 -32.52
N GLU A 158 -16.23 -4.22 -32.59
CA GLU A 158 -15.97 -5.17 -31.51
C GLU A 158 -15.56 -4.46 -30.21
N ARG A 159 -14.70 -3.43 -30.29
CA ARG A 159 -14.33 -2.59 -29.14
C ARG A 159 -15.54 -1.90 -28.52
N ARG A 160 -16.42 -1.31 -29.33
CA ARG A 160 -17.64 -0.65 -28.85
C ARG A 160 -18.60 -1.62 -28.18
N LEU A 161 -18.82 -2.79 -28.77
CA LEU A 161 -19.64 -3.85 -28.18
C LEU A 161 -19.07 -4.38 -26.86
N LYS A 162 -17.75 -4.41 -26.72
CA LYS A 162 -17.10 -4.79 -25.45
C LYS A 162 -17.33 -3.72 -24.38
N LEU A 163 -17.14 -2.45 -24.71
CA LEU A 163 -17.42 -1.32 -23.82
C LEU A 163 -18.88 -1.29 -23.36
N GLU A 164 -19.82 -1.50 -24.28
CA GLU A 164 -21.25 -1.56 -23.95
C GLU A 164 -21.59 -2.71 -23.02
N ARG A 165 -20.97 -3.89 -23.21
CA ARG A 165 -21.12 -5.04 -22.29
C ARG A 165 -20.56 -4.74 -20.91
N GLU A 166 -19.36 -4.14 -20.83
CA GLU A 166 -18.76 -3.77 -19.55
C GLU A 166 -19.60 -2.71 -18.83
N LEU A 167 -20.09 -1.70 -19.55
CA LEU A 167 -20.94 -0.64 -18.99
C LEU A 167 -22.28 -1.22 -18.51
N LYS A 168 -22.89 -2.12 -19.28
CA LYS A 168 -24.11 -2.84 -18.87
C LYS A 168 -23.87 -3.70 -17.63
N SER A 169 -22.76 -4.44 -17.59
CA SER A 169 -22.36 -5.24 -16.42
C SER A 169 -22.14 -4.38 -15.18
N LEU A 170 -21.50 -3.22 -15.33
CA LEU A 170 -21.25 -2.30 -14.22
C LEU A 170 -22.55 -1.64 -13.74
N ASN A 171 -23.44 -1.28 -14.65
CA ASN A 171 -24.76 -0.75 -14.33
C ASN A 171 -25.60 -1.78 -13.57
N GLU A 172 -25.58 -3.05 -13.98
CA GLU A 172 -26.27 -4.13 -13.25
C GLU A 172 -25.72 -4.31 -11.84
N LEU A 173 -24.39 -4.28 -11.68
CA LEU A 173 -23.74 -4.37 -10.37
C LEU A 173 -24.12 -3.18 -9.48
N TYR A 174 -24.09 -1.97 -10.04
CA TYR A 174 -24.45 -0.73 -9.36
C TYR A 174 -25.92 -0.72 -8.92
N MET A 175 -26.83 -1.07 -9.83
CA MET A 175 -28.25 -1.20 -9.53
C MET A 175 -28.52 -2.30 -8.50
N GLY A 176 -27.77 -3.41 -8.54
CA GLY A 176 -27.80 -4.46 -7.54
C GLY A 176 -27.44 -3.96 -6.14
N TRP A 177 -26.33 -3.23 -6.04
CA TRP A 177 -25.88 -2.64 -4.78
C TRP A 177 -26.91 -1.65 -4.21
N ILE A 178 -27.48 -0.78 -5.05
CA ILE A 178 -28.55 0.15 -4.63
C ILE A 178 -29.73 -0.64 -4.03
N ARG A 179 -30.18 -1.70 -4.72
CA ARG A 179 -31.29 -2.52 -4.21
C ARG A 179 -30.96 -3.15 -2.85
N GLU A 180 -29.75 -3.67 -2.70
CA GLU A 180 -29.30 -4.27 -1.44
C GLU A 180 -29.25 -3.24 -0.31
N GLU A 181 -28.71 -2.05 -0.59
CA GLU A 181 -28.62 -0.95 0.37
C GLU A 181 -30.01 -0.44 0.79
N GLN A 182 -30.94 -0.29 -0.17
CA GLN A 182 -32.33 0.07 0.12
C GLN A 182 -33.05 -1.00 0.96
N MET A 183 -32.78 -2.29 0.71
CA MET A 183 -33.33 -3.39 1.52
C MET A 183 -32.79 -3.39 2.95
N LYS A 184 -31.49 -3.12 3.14
CA LYS A 184 -30.89 -2.96 4.47
C LYS A 184 -31.54 -1.82 5.24
N ARG A 185 -31.72 -0.66 4.60
CA ARG A 185 -32.40 0.52 5.17
C ARG A 185 -33.84 0.22 5.59
N LYS A 186 -34.63 -0.38 4.70
CA LYS A 186 -36.01 -0.79 5.03
C LYS A 186 -36.07 -1.78 6.19
N LYS A 187 -35.14 -2.73 6.27
CA LYS A 187 -35.06 -3.69 7.38
C LYS A 187 -34.72 -2.99 8.70
N THR A 188 -33.84 -1.99 8.69
CA THR A 188 -33.54 -1.20 9.90
C THR A 188 -34.73 -0.34 10.33
N GLU A 189 -35.45 0.29 9.39
CA GLU A 189 -36.66 1.05 9.68
C GLU A 189 -37.75 0.15 10.27
N HIS A 190 -37.94 -1.04 9.72
CA HIS A 190 -38.93 -2.00 10.24
C HIS A 190 -38.57 -2.46 11.66
N LYS A 191 -37.29 -2.79 11.91
CA LYS A 191 -36.83 -3.11 13.28
C LYS A 191 -37.05 -1.96 14.25
N LEU A 192 -36.79 -0.73 13.83
CA LEU A 192 -37.00 0.46 14.65
C LEU A 192 -38.50 0.65 14.96
N ALA A 193 -39.37 0.49 13.96
CA ALA A 193 -40.82 0.54 14.16
C ALA A 193 -41.32 -0.53 15.15
N THR A 194 -40.85 -1.79 15.03
CA THR A 194 -41.20 -2.86 15.98
C THR A 194 -40.71 -2.55 17.40
N LEU A 195 -39.52 -1.98 17.56
CA LEU A 195 -39.04 -1.55 18.88
C LEU A 195 -39.87 -0.41 19.45
N MET A 196 -40.28 0.56 18.63
CA MET A 196 -41.15 1.65 19.07
C MET A 196 -42.52 1.15 19.51
N GLU A 197 -43.11 0.18 18.80
CA GLU A 197 -44.36 -0.48 19.19
C GLU A 197 -44.21 -1.21 20.53
N LYS A 198 -43.14 -2.00 20.69
CA LYS A 198 -42.86 -2.72 21.94
C LYS A 198 -42.60 -1.80 23.14
N VAL A 199 -42.08 -0.59 22.91
CA VAL A 199 -41.90 0.44 23.97
C VAL A 199 -43.21 1.17 24.26
N LYS A 200 -44.09 1.32 23.27
CA LYS A 200 -45.40 1.94 23.43
C LYS A 200 -46.36 1.10 24.28
N ASP A 201 -46.36 -0.23 24.10
CA ASP A 201 -47.20 -1.17 24.86
C ASP A 201 -47.11 -1.02 26.41
N PRO A 202 -45.93 -0.99 27.04
CA PRO A 202 -45.81 -0.80 28.49
C PRO A 202 -46.15 0.63 28.94
N LEU A 203 -45.97 1.64 28.08
CA LEU A 203 -46.35 3.03 28.36
C LEU A 203 -47.88 3.18 28.40
N ASP A 204 -48.59 2.56 27.46
CA ASP A 204 -50.05 2.54 27.41
C ASP A 204 -50.64 1.71 28.58
N ALA A 205 -49.96 0.62 28.98
CA ALA A 205 -50.33 -0.17 30.16
C ALA A 205 -50.13 0.59 31.49
N MET A 206 -49.11 1.44 31.60
CA MET A 206 -48.83 2.25 32.80
C MET A 206 -49.74 3.47 32.92
N ASN A 207 -50.23 4.02 31.80
CA ASN A 207 -51.16 5.14 31.75
C ASN A 207 -52.65 4.74 31.78
N SER A 208 -52.96 3.43 31.84
CA SER A 208 -54.34 2.97 32.01
C SER A 208 -54.82 3.23 33.45
N PRO A 209 -55.93 3.98 33.66
CA PRO A 209 -56.44 4.25 35.00
C PRO A 209 -56.90 2.94 35.67
N LYS A 210 -56.34 2.62 36.84
CA LYS A 210 -56.82 1.53 37.69
C LYS A 210 -58.29 1.79 38.03
N LYS A 211 -59.20 1.02 37.44
CA LYS A 211 -60.60 1.00 37.84
C LYS A 211 -60.70 0.49 39.28
N SER A 212 -60.96 1.42 40.20
CA SER A 212 -61.54 1.15 41.52
C SER A 212 -63.05 1.13 41.43
#